data_AF-A0A7Y5FPR6-F1
#
_entry.id   AF-A0A7Y5FPR6-F1
#
_cell.length_a   1.000
_cell.length_b   1.000
_cell.length_c   1.000
_cell.angle_alpha   90.00
_cell.angle_beta   90.00
_cell.angle_gamma   90.00
#
_symmetry.space_group_name_H-M   'P 1'
#
loop_
_entity.id
_entity.type
_entity.pdbx_description
1 polymer ?
#
loop_
_entity_poly.entity_id
_entity_poly.type
_entity_poly.pdbx_seq_one_letter_code
_entity_poly.pdbx_strand_id
1 'polypeptide(L)'
;MPEFDPNNMPVPKVHQLLLGGVAPRPIALVSTLSASGEPNLSPFSFFNVFGANPPVVAFSPSRRGRDASLKDTYHNLKETGECVIQAVTYPMTEQISLASTEYEPGVNEFIKSGLTPVKSKIVKPFGVLESPFRMECRLLELKSYGDGGASANIAVCEVLLFHVEDDLFVDGIIHPDRIDLVARMSGDFYCRASGDAVFKIAKPVGRTGIGFDNLPEFILRSDLLTASNLAQLANCEHLPADEDVKEFIRSTMEQALPGFSGSKEAFGRAQRRGDYKFMAVYALRLKRDDQYRGKAIELTAAAALKRGDTDFAWKILLCREI
;
A
#
# COMPACT_ATOMS: atom_id res chain seq x y z
N MET A 1 -17.58 12.77 14.80
CA MET A 1 -17.56 12.60 13.34
C MET A 1 -18.98 12.29 12.88
N PRO A 2 -19.39 12.61 11.64
CA PRO A 2 -20.69 12.14 11.12
C PRO A 2 -20.77 10.62 11.11
N GLU A 3 -21.96 10.07 11.39
CA GLU A 3 -22.24 8.64 11.43
C GLU A 3 -23.18 8.25 10.27
N PHE A 4 -22.97 7.08 9.68
CA PHE A 4 -23.72 6.58 8.52
C PHE A 4 -24.16 5.13 8.76
N ASP A 5 -25.46 4.90 8.93
CA ASP A 5 -26.03 3.55 9.06
C ASP A 5 -26.43 3.01 7.67
N PRO A 6 -25.79 1.95 7.15
CA PRO A 6 -26.07 1.41 5.83
C PRO A 6 -27.52 0.92 5.66
N ASN A 7 -28.24 0.57 6.73
CA ASN A 7 -29.65 0.16 6.66
C ASN A 7 -30.58 1.32 6.30
N ASN A 8 -30.16 2.55 6.57
CA ASN A 8 -30.93 3.78 6.35
C ASN A 8 -30.46 4.54 5.10
N MET A 9 -29.77 3.88 4.18
CA MET A 9 -29.14 4.50 3.01
C MET A 9 -29.46 3.75 1.72
N PRO A 10 -29.59 4.45 0.57
CA PRO A 10 -29.66 3.78 -0.73
C PRO A 10 -28.39 2.99 -1.02
N VAL A 11 -28.53 1.82 -1.64
CA VAL A 11 -27.41 0.93 -2.03
C VAL A 11 -26.29 1.66 -2.79
N PRO A 12 -26.56 2.56 -3.76
CA PRO A 12 -25.49 3.29 -4.44
C PRO A 12 -24.61 4.13 -3.49
N LYS A 13 -25.19 4.66 -2.40
CA LYS A 13 -24.45 5.45 -1.42
C LYS A 13 -23.61 4.56 -0.50
N VAL A 14 -24.15 3.41 -0.08
CA VAL A 14 -23.39 2.38 0.66
C VAL A 14 -22.21 1.91 -0.18
N HIS A 15 -22.45 1.60 -1.46
CA HIS A 15 -21.41 1.22 -2.42
C HIS A 15 -20.34 2.30 -2.55
N GLN A 16 -20.72 3.58 -2.71
CA GLN A 16 -19.77 4.69 -2.77
C GLN A 16 -18.87 4.79 -1.52
N LEU A 17 -19.45 4.61 -0.33
CA LEU A 17 -18.69 4.63 0.92
C LEU A 17 -17.69 3.46 0.99
N LEU A 18 -18.09 2.26 0.57
CA LEU A 18 -17.20 1.10 0.49
C LEU A 18 -16.05 1.34 -0.51
N LEU A 19 -16.35 1.87 -1.70
CA LEU A 19 -15.33 2.16 -2.71
C LEU A 19 -14.34 3.26 -2.29
N GLY A 20 -14.77 4.21 -1.45
CA GLY A 20 -13.91 5.27 -0.93
C GLY A 20 -13.13 4.89 0.32
N GLY A 21 -13.76 4.15 1.24
CA GLY A 21 -13.16 3.74 2.51
C GLY A 21 -12.22 2.53 2.41
N VAL A 22 -12.44 1.66 1.41
CA VAL A 22 -11.58 0.51 1.14
C VAL A 22 -10.85 0.75 -0.17
N ALA A 23 -9.76 1.51 -0.11
CA ALA A 23 -8.90 1.87 -1.24
C ALA A 23 -7.45 2.17 -0.75
N PRO A 24 -6.42 2.05 -1.60
CA PRO A 24 -6.43 1.53 -2.98
C PRO A 24 -6.76 0.04 -3.04
N ARG A 25 -7.55 -0.39 -4.03
CA ARG A 25 -7.89 -1.81 -4.23
C ARG A 25 -7.11 -2.40 -5.40
N PRO A 26 -6.48 -3.58 -5.25
CA PRO A 26 -5.90 -4.27 -6.39
C PRO A 26 -7.01 -4.68 -7.37
N ILE A 27 -6.65 -4.81 -8.63
CA ILE A 27 -7.58 -5.19 -9.70
C ILE A 27 -7.20 -6.60 -10.16
N ALA A 28 -8.15 -7.53 -10.06
CA ALA A 28 -8.07 -8.82 -10.73
C ALA A 28 -8.68 -8.67 -12.12
N LEU A 29 -7.87 -8.82 -13.17
CA LEU A 29 -8.38 -9.02 -14.51
C LEU A 29 -8.59 -10.52 -14.72
N VAL A 30 -9.85 -10.94 -14.80
CA VAL A 30 -10.23 -12.36 -14.75
C VAL A 30 -10.70 -12.81 -16.13
N SER A 31 -10.03 -13.82 -16.66
CA SER A 31 -10.49 -14.57 -17.83
C SER A 31 -11.21 -15.84 -17.41
N THR A 32 -12.32 -16.13 -18.07
CA THR A 32 -13.10 -17.37 -17.93
C THR A 32 -13.57 -17.85 -19.29
N LEU A 33 -14.07 -19.09 -19.36
CA LEU A 33 -14.77 -19.62 -20.53
C LEU A 33 -16.17 -20.05 -20.13
N SER A 34 -17.13 -19.86 -21.03
CA SER A 34 -18.43 -20.51 -20.91
C SER A 34 -18.31 -22.02 -21.10
N ALA A 35 -19.37 -22.79 -20.78
CA ALA A 35 -19.42 -24.21 -21.09
C ALA A 35 -19.26 -24.52 -22.60
N SER A 36 -19.62 -23.58 -23.48
CA SER A 36 -19.43 -23.69 -24.94
C SER A 36 -18.04 -23.27 -25.42
N GLY A 37 -17.16 -22.82 -24.52
CA GLY A 37 -15.80 -22.38 -24.84
C GLY A 37 -15.68 -20.93 -25.28
N GLU A 38 -16.73 -20.11 -25.11
CA GLU A 38 -16.68 -18.69 -25.43
C GLU A 38 -15.87 -17.93 -24.36
N PRO A 39 -14.85 -17.15 -24.75
CA PRO A 39 -14.02 -16.41 -23.80
C PRO A 39 -14.73 -15.16 -23.26
N ASN A 40 -14.54 -14.93 -21.96
CA ASN A 40 -14.94 -13.72 -21.26
C ASN A 40 -13.74 -13.12 -20.53
N LEU A 41 -13.61 -11.80 -20.53
CA LEU A 41 -12.57 -11.08 -19.79
C LEU A 41 -13.16 -9.86 -19.06
N SER A 42 -12.97 -9.78 -17.73
CA SER A 42 -13.52 -8.66 -16.95
C SER A 42 -12.65 -8.29 -15.74
N PRO A 43 -12.53 -6.99 -15.41
CA PRO A 43 -11.83 -6.55 -14.20
C PRO A 43 -12.72 -6.50 -12.96
N PHE A 44 -12.15 -6.88 -11.82
CA PHE A 44 -12.77 -6.87 -10.50
C PHE A 44 -11.86 -6.20 -9.47
N SER A 45 -12.31 -5.11 -8.84
CA SER A 45 -11.54 -4.44 -7.78
C SER A 45 -11.88 -4.93 -6.36
N PHE A 46 -12.87 -5.79 -6.21
CA PHE A 46 -13.10 -6.51 -4.95
C PHE A 46 -12.29 -7.80 -5.00
N PHE A 47 -10.98 -7.70 -4.75
CA PHE A 47 -10.01 -8.77 -4.92
C PHE A 47 -8.91 -8.71 -3.84
N ASN A 48 -8.45 -9.86 -3.35
CA ASN A 48 -7.26 -9.97 -2.50
C ASN A 48 -6.66 -11.40 -2.44
N VAL A 49 -5.51 -11.55 -1.76
CA VAL A 49 -4.85 -12.82 -1.41
C VAL A 49 -5.22 -13.24 0.01
N PHE A 50 -5.46 -14.54 0.24
CA PHE A 50 -5.98 -15.08 1.51
C PHE A 50 -5.16 -16.23 2.11
N GLY A 51 -4.14 -16.72 1.40
CA GLY A 51 -3.27 -17.78 1.92
C GLY A 51 -2.15 -18.12 0.96
N ALA A 52 -1.07 -18.72 1.48
CA ALA A 52 0.07 -19.20 0.70
C ALA A 52 0.22 -20.74 0.74
N ASN A 53 -0.48 -21.44 1.64
CA ASN A 53 -0.44 -22.89 1.76
C ASN A 53 -1.83 -23.45 2.18
N PRO A 54 -2.72 -23.78 1.22
CA PRO A 54 -2.54 -23.60 -0.23
C PRO A 54 -2.57 -22.12 -0.64
N PRO A 55 -2.03 -21.76 -1.83
CA PRO A 55 -2.10 -20.40 -2.35
C PRO A 55 -3.55 -20.07 -2.76
N VAL A 56 -4.18 -19.15 -2.04
CA VAL A 56 -5.61 -18.83 -2.21
C VAL A 56 -5.80 -17.34 -2.46
N VAL A 57 -6.64 -17.03 -3.44
CA VAL A 57 -7.11 -15.69 -3.77
C VAL A 57 -8.63 -15.66 -3.80
N ALA A 58 -9.24 -14.49 -3.62
CA ALA A 58 -10.67 -14.34 -3.81
C ALA A 58 -11.01 -13.02 -4.47
N PHE A 59 -12.05 -13.05 -5.30
CA PHE A 59 -12.63 -11.86 -5.92
C PHE A 59 -14.17 -11.93 -5.92
N SER A 60 -14.83 -10.79 -6.11
CA SER A 60 -16.28 -10.71 -6.11
C SER A 60 -16.87 -10.27 -7.45
N PRO A 61 -17.39 -11.20 -8.28
CA PRO A 61 -18.32 -10.88 -9.36
C PRO A 61 -19.71 -10.51 -8.82
N SER A 62 -19.80 -9.34 -8.18
CA SER A 62 -21.05 -8.84 -7.60
C SER A 62 -22.16 -8.73 -8.65
N ARG A 63 -23.41 -8.90 -8.20
CA ARG A 63 -24.60 -8.69 -9.04
C ARG A 63 -24.59 -7.28 -9.63
N ARG A 64 -25.05 -7.13 -10.87
CA ARG A 64 -25.17 -5.82 -11.51
C ARG A 64 -26.05 -4.91 -10.65
N GLY A 65 -25.62 -3.66 -10.45
CA GLY A 65 -26.35 -2.71 -9.59
C GLY A 65 -27.72 -2.32 -10.14
N ARG A 66 -27.88 -2.34 -11.47
CA ARG A 66 -29.09 -1.88 -12.16
C ARG A 66 -30.28 -2.83 -12.08
N ASP A 67 -30.04 -4.13 -12.20
CA ASP A 67 -31.09 -5.15 -12.36
C ASP A 67 -30.85 -6.42 -11.53
N ALA A 68 -29.82 -6.43 -10.68
CA ALA A 68 -29.42 -7.56 -9.85
C ALA A 68 -29.04 -8.83 -10.64
N SER A 69 -28.85 -8.76 -11.95
CA SER A 69 -28.40 -9.88 -12.77
C SER A 69 -26.97 -10.30 -12.41
N LEU A 70 -26.66 -11.56 -12.67
CA LEU A 70 -25.33 -12.12 -12.49
C LEU A 70 -24.45 -11.77 -13.70
N LYS A 71 -23.14 -11.67 -13.47
CA LYS A 71 -22.15 -11.43 -14.53
C LYS A 71 -21.77 -12.74 -15.21
N ASP A 72 -21.34 -12.68 -16.46
CA ASP A 72 -20.90 -13.85 -17.24
C ASP A 72 -19.78 -14.61 -16.54
N THR A 73 -18.82 -13.91 -15.92
CA THR A 73 -17.77 -14.53 -15.09
C THR A 73 -18.35 -15.40 -13.96
N TYR A 74 -19.45 -15.00 -13.31
CA TYR A 74 -20.10 -15.82 -12.27
C TYR A 74 -20.69 -17.10 -12.86
N HIS A 75 -21.38 -16.99 -14.01
CA HIS A 75 -21.95 -18.14 -14.71
C HIS A 75 -20.86 -19.12 -15.15
N ASN A 76 -19.81 -18.59 -15.79
CA ASN A 76 -18.67 -19.37 -16.26
C ASN A 76 -17.96 -20.11 -15.12
N LEU A 77 -17.72 -19.45 -13.98
CA LEU A 77 -17.12 -20.10 -12.80
C LEU A 77 -17.99 -21.22 -12.25
N LYS A 78 -19.31 -20.99 -12.18
CA LYS A 78 -20.26 -22.00 -11.69
C LYS A 78 -20.29 -23.24 -12.59
N GLU A 79 -20.13 -23.06 -13.90
CA GLU A 79 -20.19 -24.14 -14.88
C GLU A 79 -18.86 -24.86 -15.09
N THR A 80 -17.75 -24.12 -15.10
CA THR A 80 -16.43 -24.63 -15.51
C THR A 80 -15.43 -24.78 -14.37
N GLY A 81 -15.61 -24.03 -13.27
CA GLY A 81 -14.73 -24.08 -12.10
C GLY A 81 -13.30 -23.59 -12.34
N GLU A 82 -13.01 -22.93 -13.46
CA GLU A 82 -11.67 -22.49 -13.84
C GLU A 82 -11.63 -21.01 -14.19
N CYS A 83 -10.53 -20.34 -13.84
CA CYS A 83 -10.24 -18.99 -14.31
C CYS A 83 -8.75 -18.73 -14.40
N VAL A 84 -8.38 -17.65 -15.07
CA VAL A 84 -7.03 -17.10 -15.03
C VAL A 84 -7.13 -15.66 -14.53
N ILE A 85 -6.30 -15.31 -13.55
CA ILE A 85 -6.26 -13.97 -12.94
C ILE A 85 -4.93 -13.30 -13.28
N GLN A 86 -5.02 -12.16 -13.97
CA GLN A 86 -3.89 -11.37 -14.42
C GLN A 86 -3.68 -10.16 -13.50
N ALA A 87 -2.42 -9.80 -13.29
CA ALA A 87 -2.06 -8.49 -12.75
C ALA A 87 -2.39 -7.39 -13.77
N VAL A 88 -2.86 -6.24 -13.28
CA VAL A 88 -3.10 -5.05 -14.12
C VAL A 88 -1.97 -4.04 -13.94
N THR A 89 -1.24 -3.77 -15.01
CA THR A 89 -0.12 -2.83 -15.05
C THR A 89 -0.57 -1.47 -15.60
N TYR A 90 0.21 -0.42 -15.34
CA TYR A 90 -0.11 0.93 -15.80
C TYR A 90 -0.29 1.03 -17.33
N PRO A 91 0.57 0.42 -18.18
CA PRO A 91 0.43 0.49 -19.63
C PRO A 91 -0.90 -0.06 -20.18
N MET A 92 -1.51 -1.04 -19.50
CA MET A 92 -2.75 -1.68 -19.98
C MET A 92 -4.03 -1.06 -19.42
N THR A 93 -3.95 0.00 -18.60
CA THR A 93 -5.08 0.55 -17.83
C THR A 93 -6.28 0.92 -18.71
N GLU A 94 -6.06 1.56 -19.86
CA GLU A 94 -7.14 1.94 -20.78
C GLU A 94 -7.80 0.73 -21.44
N GLN A 95 -7.02 -0.30 -21.78
CA GLN A 95 -7.58 -1.57 -22.29
C GLN A 95 -8.45 -2.25 -21.24
N ILE A 96 -8.05 -2.20 -19.97
CA ILE A 96 -8.84 -2.73 -18.85
C ILE A 96 -10.11 -1.92 -18.64
N SER A 97 -10.03 -0.60 -18.71
CA SER A 97 -11.19 0.28 -18.65
C SER A 97 -12.20 -0.09 -19.74
N LEU A 98 -11.75 -0.27 -20.98
CA LEU A 98 -12.60 -0.67 -22.10
C LEU A 98 -13.21 -2.07 -21.91
N ALA A 99 -12.42 -3.05 -21.43
CA ALA A 99 -12.90 -4.40 -21.09
C ALA A 99 -13.95 -4.42 -19.97
N SER A 100 -14.08 -3.35 -19.18
CA SER A 100 -15.08 -3.24 -18.11
C SER A 100 -16.46 -2.80 -18.58
N THR A 101 -16.59 -2.42 -19.85
CA THR A 101 -17.85 -2.00 -20.47
C THR A 101 -18.87 -3.15 -20.41
N GLU A 102 -20.14 -2.83 -20.16
CA GLU A 102 -21.23 -3.80 -20.23
C GLU A 102 -21.54 -4.13 -21.70
N TYR A 103 -20.79 -5.08 -22.27
CA TYR A 103 -21.15 -5.67 -23.55
C TYR A 103 -22.29 -6.67 -23.40
N GLU A 104 -23.01 -6.92 -24.50
CA GLU A 104 -24.04 -7.96 -24.57
C GLU A 104 -23.41 -9.35 -24.41
N PRO A 105 -24.16 -10.34 -23.88
CA PRO A 105 -23.68 -11.71 -23.77
C PRO A 105 -23.16 -12.27 -25.10
N GLY A 106 -22.03 -12.97 -25.05
CA GLY A 106 -21.37 -13.55 -26.23
C GLY A 106 -20.42 -12.60 -26.96
N VAL A 107 -20.26 -11.35 -26.51
CA VAL A 107 -19.20 -10.47 -27.00
C VAL A 107 -17.88 -10.82 -26.31
N ASN A 108 -16.84 -11.11 -27.11
CA ASN A 108 -15.50 -11.40 -26.61
C ASN A 108 -14.74 -10.10 -26.27
N GLU A 109 -14.49 -9.85 -24.98
CA GLU A 109 -13.82 -8.63 -24.53
C GLU A 109 -12.32 -8.59 -24.84
N PHE A 110 -11.65 -9.72 -25.12
CA PHE A 110 -10.27 -9.70 -25.63
C PHE A 110 -10.21 -8.91 -26.95
N ILE A 111 -11.16 -9.19 -27.87
CA ILE A 111 -11.23 -8.50 -29.16
C ILE A 111 -11.55 -7.01 -28.94
N LYS A 112 -12.51 -6.70 -28.05
CA LYS A 112 -12.92 -5.30 -27.79
C LYS A 112 -11.81 -4.45 -27.16
N SER A 113 -11.07 -5.02 -26.22
CA SER A 113 -9.99 -4.33 -25.51
C SER A 113 -8.64 -4.36 -26.24
N GLY A 114 -8.52 -5.18 -27.29
CA GLY A 114 -7.26 -5.40 -28.00
C GLY A 114 -6.21 -6.16 -27.17
N LEU A 115 -6.63 -6.86 -26.11
CA LEU A 115 -5.76 -7.70 -25.30
C LEU A 115 -5.56 -9.06 -25.98
N THR A 116 -4.34 -9.58 -25.91
CA THR A 116 -3.95 -10.77 -26.66
C THR A 116 -4.15 -12.04 -25.81
N PRO A 117 -5.06 -12.95 -26.19
CA PRO A 117 -5.25 -14.20 -25.45
C PRO A 117 -4.04 -15.13 -25.64
N VAL A 118 -3.58 -15.74 -24.55
CA VAL A 118 -2.50 -16.74 -24.52
C VAL A 118 -3.01 -18.02 -23.85
N LYS A 119 -2.67 -19.18 -24.42
CA LYS A 119 -3.11 -20.47 -23.90
C LYS A 119 -2.48 -20.78 -22.54
N SER A 120 -3.32 -21.20 -21.60
CA SER A 120 -2.93 -21.69 -20.27
C SER A 120 -2.35 -23.11 -20.30
N LYS A 121 -1.61 -23.50 -19.26
CA LYS A 121 -0.93 -24.80 -19.16
C LYS A 121 -1.76 -25.85 -18.42
N ILE A 122 -2.50 -25.45 -17.38
CA ILE A 122 -3.26 -26.32 -16.48
C ILE A 122 -4.77 -26.15 -16.72
N VAL A 123 -5.25 -24.91 -16.78
CA VAL A 123 -6.68 -24.60 -16.96
C VAL A 123 -7.03 -24.28 -18.41
N LYS A 124 -8.33 -24.28 -18.76
CA LYS A 124 -8.80 -23.95 -20.11
C LYS A 124 -8.84 -22.45 -20.43
N PRO A 125 -9.26 -21.54 -19.54
CA PRO A 125 -9.35 -20.12 -19.86
C PRO A 125 -8.00 -19.51 -20.26
N PHE A 126 -8.04 -18.45 -21.06
CA PHE A 126 -6.84 -17.81 -21.61
C PHE A 126 -6.19 -16.88 -20.59
N GLY A 127 -4.86 -16.81 -20.58
CA GLY A 127 -4.15 -15.67 -20.05
C GLY A 127 -4.20 -14.47 -21.01
N VAL A 128 -3.65 -13.36 -20.57
CA VAL A 128 -3.44 -12.10 -21.31
C VAL A 128 -1.94 -11.90 -21.46
N LEU A 129 -1.45 -11.77 -22.70
CA LEU A 129 -0.02 -11.66 -23.01
C LEU A 129 0.62 -10.41 -22.41
N GLU A 130 -0.12 -9.31 -22.38
CA GLU A 130 0.34 -8.00 -21.91
C GLU A 130 0.56 -7.94 -20.38
N SER A 131 0.07 -8.94 -19.64
CA SER A 131 0.25 -9.00 -18.19
C SER A 131 1.49 -9.83 -17.84
N PRO A 132 2.47 -9.27 -17.13
CA PRO A 132 3.72 -9.96 -16.80
C PRO A 132 3.58 -10.92 -15.59
N PHE A 133 2.40 -10.95 -14.98
CA PHE A 133 2.09 -11.83 -13.85
C PHE A 133 0.68 -12.40 -13.99
N ARG A 134 0.57 -13.74 -14.02
CA ARG A 134 -0.70 -14.44 -14.15
C ARG A 134 -0.80 -15.68 -13.27
N MET A 135 -2.02 -15.94 -12.80
CA MET A 135 -2.36 -17.06 -11.95
C MET A 135 -3.41 -17.92 -12.64
N GLU A 136 -3.07 -19.16 -12.95
CA GLU A 136 -4.05 -20.17 -13.35
C GLU A 136 -4.73 -20.74 -12.11
N CYS A 137 -6.06 -20.72 -12.07
CA CYS A 137 -6.81 -20.94 -10.85
C CYS A 137 -7.96 -21.95 -11.03
N ARG A 138 -8.21 -22.74 -9.99
CA ARG A 138 -9.45 -23.51 -9.83
C ARG A 138 -10.34 -22.90 -8.75
N LEU A 139 -11.64 -22.94 -8.96
CA LEU A 139 -12.64 -22.52 -8.00
C LEU A 139 -12.70 -23.52 -6.84
N LEU A 140 -12.61 -23.01 -5.61
CA LEU A 140 -12.85 -23.76 -4.37
C LEU A 140 -14.28 -23.55 -3.87
N GLU A 141 -14.72 -22.29 -3.82
CA GLU A 141 -16.04 -21.91 -3.32
C GLU A 141 -16.58 -20.73 -4.10
N LEU A 142 -17.88 -20.77 -4.43
CA LEU A 142 -18.62 -19.61 -4.94
C LEU A 142 -19.83 -19.37 -4.05
N LYS A 143 -19.79 -18.28 -3.29
CA LYS A 143 -20.81 -17.99 -2.27
C LYS A 143 -21.49 -16.65 -2.49
N SER A 144 -22.81 -16.67 -2.58
CA SER A 144 -23.64 -15.48 -2.65
C SER A 144 -24.06 -14.99 -1.27
N TYR A 145 -24.10 -13.67 -1.08
CA TYR A 145 -24.51 -13.02 0.16
C TYR A 145 -25.78 -12.17 -0.01
N GLY A 146 -26.46 -12.28 -1.15
CA GLY A 146 -27.73 -11.59 -1.38
C GLY A 146 -28.18 -11.61 -2.84
N ASP A 147 -29.46 -11.31 -3.04
CA ASP A 147 -30.10 -11.31 -4.36
C ASP A 147 -30.35 -9.92 -4.93
N GLY A 148 -30.08 -8.86 -4.16
CA GLY A 148 -30.26 -7.47 -4.59
C GLY A 148 -29.13 -6.97 -5.49
N GLY A 149 -29.34 -5.80 -6.14
CA GLY A 149 -28.31 -5.12 -6.91
C GLY A 149 -27.07 -4.84 -6.07
N ALA A 150 -25.88 -5.01 -6.66
CA ALA A 150 -24.58 -4.89 -5.99
C ALA A 150 -24.31 -5.89 -4.84
N SER A 151 -25.16 -6.91 -4.62
CA SER A 151 -24.89 -7.96 -3.64
C SER A 151 -23.60 -8.71 -3.97
N ALA A 152 -22.86 -9.09 -2.92
CA ALA A 152 -21.59 -9.77 -3.06
C ALA A 152 -21.78 -11.23 -3.48
N ASN A 153 -20.92 -11.67 -4.41
CA ASN A 153 -20.72 -13.07 -4.74
C ASN A 153 -19.23 -13.33 -4.62
N ILE A 154 -18.78 -14.05 -3.61
CA ILE A 154 -17.34 -14.28 -3.40
C ILE A 154 -16.94 -15.58 -4.12
N ALA A 155 -16.02 -15.46 -5.07
CA ALA A 155 -15.32 -16.58 -5.68
C ALA A 155 -13.96 -16.75 -4.97
N VAL A 156 -13.79 -17.87 -4.27
CA VAL A 156 -12.53 -18.28 -3.64
C VAL A 156 -11.85 -19.27 -4.58
N CYS A 157 -10.62 -18.98 -4.99
CA CYS A 157 -9.88 -19.79 -5.94
C CYS A 157 -8.50 -20.18 -5.40
N GLU A 158 -8.09 -21.42 -5.68
CA GLU A 158 -6.72 -21.89 -5.46
C GLU A 158 -5.89 -21.62 -6.70
N VAL A 159 -4.69 -21.05 -6.50
CA VAL A 159 -3.71 -20.86 -7.58
C VAL A 159 -2.99 -22.18 -7.84
N LEU A 160 -3.12 -22.69 -9.06
CA LEU A 160 -2.48 -23.93 -9.48
C LEU A 160 -1.11 -23.68 -10.12
N LEU A 161 -0.95 -22.55 -10.81
CA LEU A 161 0.30 -22.19 -11.48
C LEU A 161 0.46 -20.66 -11.56
N PHE A 162 1.65 -20.18 -11.20
CA PHE A 162 2.07 -18.81 -11.48
C PHE A 162 2.85 -18.78 -12.80
N HIS A 163 2.63 -17.74 -13.60
CA HIS A 163 3.58 -17.31 -14.63
C HIS A 163 4.01 -15.89 -14.29
N VAL A 164 5.32 -15.68 -14.23
CA VAL A 164 5.94 -14.43 -13.80
C VAL A 164 7.09 -14.16 -14.76
N GLU A 165 7.14 -12.97 -15.33
CA GLU A 165 8.29 -12.55 -16.15
C GLU A 165 9.52 -12.34 -15.25
N ASP A 166 10.68 -12.81 -15.72
CA ASP A 166 11.92 -12.83 -14.92
C ASP A 166 12.43 -11.42 -14.60
N ASP A 167 12.15 -10.43 -15.47
CA ASP A 167 12.59 -9.05 -15.31
C ASP A 167 11.83 -8.27 -14.23
N LEU A 168 10.78 -8.87 -13.65
CA LEU A 168 10.08 -8.32 -12.49
C LEU A 168 10.90 -8.39 -11.21
N PHE A 169 11.87 -9.31 -11.14
CA PHE A 169 12.61 -9.59 -9.92
C PHE A 169 13.80 -8.65 -9.72
N VAL A 170 13.87 -8.07 -8.51
CA VAL A 170 15.06 -7.37 -7.99
C VAL A 170 15.31 -7.94 -6.60
N ASP A 171 16.53 -8.42 -6.33
CA ASP A 171 16.90 -9.05 -5.06
C ASP A 171 15.97 -10.20 -4.64
N GLY A 172 15.48 -10.98 -5.61
CA GLY A 172 14.63 -12.16 -5.36
C GLY A 172 13.17 -11.85 -5.03
N ILE A 173 12.73 -10.59 -5.15
CA ILE A 173 11.32 -10.19 -4.98
C ILE A 173 10.78 -9.50 -6.22
N ILE A 174 9.47 -9.61 -6.46
CA ILE A 174 8.79 -8.79 -7.47
C ILE A 174 8.89 -7.33 -7.03
N HIS A 175 9.61 -6.52 -7.80
CA HIS A 175 9.85 -5.13 -7.47
C HIS A 175 8.67 -4.25 -7.92
N PRO A 176 8.12 -3.37 -7.07
CA PRO A 176 6.96 -2.54 -7.40
C PRO A 176 7.14 -1.73 -8.70
N ASP A 177 8.31 -1.12 -8.89
CA ASP A 177 8.59 -0.33 -10.11
C ASP A 177 8.71 -1.19 -11.38
N ARG A 178 8.96 -2.49 -11.26
CA ARG A 178 9.06 -3.40 -12.41
C ARG A 178 7.70 -3.93 -12.83
N ILE A 179 6.88 -4.36 -11.87
CA ILE A 179 5.53 -4.85 -12.16
C ILE A 179 4.56 -3.70 -12.48
N ASP A 180 4.83 -2.48 -11.98
CA ASP A 180 4.15 -1.25 -12.34
C ASP A 180 2.61 -1.32 -12.24
N LEU A 181 2.12 -1.87 -11.12
CA LEU A 181 0.70 -2.13 -10.90
C LEU A 181 -0.14 -0.84 -10.81
N VAL A 182 -1.41 -0.96 -11.17
CA VAL A 182 -2.45 0.04 -10.85
C VAL A 182 -3.50 -0.51 -9.89
N ALA A 183 -4.02 0.36 -9.06
CA ALA A 183 -5.09 0.09 -8.13
C ALA A 183 -6.30 0.99 -8.38
N ARG A 184 -7.51 0.49 -8.13
CA ARG A 184 -8.75 1.25 -8.26
C ARG A 184 -9.05 1.99 -6.96
N MET A 185 -9.48 3.25 -7.08
CA MET A 185 -9.92 4.10 -5.98
C MET A 185 -11.45 4.31 -6.04
N SER A 186 -11.98 5.33 -5.35
CA SER A 186 -13.37 5.78 -5.53
C SER A 186 -13.57 6.44 -6.90
N GLY A 187 -14.81 6.42 -7.42
CA GLY A 187 -15.12 7.02 -8.73
C GLY A 187 -14.19 6.50 -9.82
N ASP A 188 -13.73 7.39 -10.70
CA ASP A 188 -12.85 7.08 -11.84
C ASP A 188 -11.36 7.20 -11.51
N PHE A 189 -11.02 7.36 -10.23
CA PHE A 189 -9.64 7.53 -9.81
C PHE A 189 -8.89 6.18 -9.79
N TYR A 190 -7.64 6.22 -10.26
CA TYR A 190 -6.67 5.14 -10.17
C TYR A 190 -5.43 5.62 -9.43
N CYS A 191 -4.72 4.68 -8.81
CA CYS A 191 -3.41 4.91 -8.21
C CYS A 191 -2.38 4.03 -8.92
N ARG A 192 -1.28 4.62 -9.39
CA ARG A 192 -0.13 3.87 -9.90
C ARG A 192 0.80 3.55 -8.73
N ALA A 193 1.01 2.27 -8.45
CA ALA A 193 1.81 1.80 -7.31
C ALA A 193 3.30 1.64 -7.70
N SER A 194 3.93 2.74 -8.13
CA SER A 194 5.30 2.80 -8.66
C SER A 194 5.92 4.17 -8.40
N GLY A 195 7.26 4.25 -8.38
CA GLY A 195 8.01 5.50 -8.22
C GLY A 195 7.77 6.18 -6.87
N ASP A 196 7.48 7.48 -6.88
CA ASP A 196 7.33 8.30 -5.66
C ASP A 196 6.18 7.85 -4.73
N ALA A 197 5.26 7.02 -5.22
CA ALA A 197 4.19 6.44 -4.41
C ALA A 197 4.68 5.28 -3.52
N VAL A 198 5.87 4.72 -3.80
CA VAL A 198 6.42 3.55 -3.12
C VAL A 198 7.52 3.99 -2.16
N PHE A 199 7.41 3.60 -0.89
CA PHE A 199 8.43 3.84 0.13
C PHE A 199 8.69 2.57 0.94
N LYS A 200 9.95 2.39 1.37
CA LYS A 200 10.36 1.23 2.16
C LYS A 200 10.23 1.55 3.66
N ILE A 201 9.53 0.68 4.38
CA ILE A 201 9.59 0.62 5.85
C ILE A 201 10.31 -0.68 6.20
N ALA A 202 11.36 -0.60 7.02
CA ALA A 202 12.02 -1.79 7.54
C ALA A 202 11.04 -2.55 8.46
N LYS A 203 10.78 -3.83 8.17
CA LYS A 203 10.00 -4.68 9.07
C LYS A 203 10.80 -4.90 10.37
N PRO A 204 10.16 -4.85 11.56
CA PRO A 204 10.81 -5.21 12.81
C PRO A 204 10.90 -6.74 12.96
N VAL A 205 11.58 -7.42 12.03
CA VAL A 205 11.74 -8.88 12.09
C VAL A 205 12.84 -9.20 13.10
N GLY A 206 12.49 -9.96 14.14
CA GLY A 206 13.45 -10.42 15.17
C GLY A 206 13.88 -9.34 16.16
N ARG A 207 13.29 -8.15 16.12
CA ARG A 207 13.57 -7.03 17.03
C ARG A 207 12.27 -6.62 17.72
N THR A 208 12.25 -6.71 19.04
CA THR A 208 11.14 -6.20 19.84
C THR A 208 11.45 -4.75 20.17
N GLY A 209 10.72 -3.82 19.56
CA GLY A 209 10.80 -2.41 19.93
C GLY A 209 10.36 -2.20 21.38
N ILE A 210 10.85 -1.13 22.02
CA ILE A 210 10.46 -0.79 23.39
C ILE A 210 8.94 -0.59 23.54
N GLY A 211 8.21 -0.25 22.48
CA GLY A 211 6.77 -0.01 22.53
C GLY A 211 6.42 1.42 22.94
N PHE A 212 5.22 1.86 22.53
CA PHE A 212 4.77 3.24 22.74
C PHE A 212 4.58 3.56 24.23
N ASP A 213 4.18 2.57 25.02
CA ASP A 213 3.98 2.61 26.46
C ASP A 213 5.28 2.82 27.26
N ASN A 214 6.43 2.50 26.67
CA ASN A 214 7.75 2.68 27.28
C ASN A 214 8.48 3.94 26.77
N LEU A 215 7.81 4.80 25.99
CA LEU A 215 8.38 6.09 25.62
C LEU A 215 8.48 7.03 26.84
N PRO A 216 9.59 7.77 27.01
CA PRO A 216 9.72 8.78 28.04
C PRO A 216 8.59 9.82 28.00
N GLU A 217 8.09 10.24 29.16
CA GLU A 217 6.94 11.14 29.28
C GLU A 217 7.13 12.47 28.55
N PHE A 218 8.36 13.02 28.53
CA PHE A 218 8.64 14.27 27.83
C PHE A 218 8.50 14.16 26.31
N ILE A 219 8.68 12.95 25.75
CA ILE A 219 8.48 12.68 24.31
C ILE A 219 6.98 12.52 24.03
N LEU A 220 6.26 11.81 24.90
CA LEU A 220 4.81 11.62 24.79
C LEU A 220 4.01 12.94 24.86
N ARG A 221 4.53 13.92 25.61
CA ARG A 221 3.93 15.25 25.75
C ARG A 221 4.37 16.25 24.67
N SER A 222 5.12 15.82 23.65
CA SER A 222 5.57 16.70 22.55
C SER A 222 4.40 17.09 21.65
N ASP A 223 4.23 18.39 21.40
CA ASP A 223 3.30 18.93 20.40
C ASP A 223 3.91 18.98 18.99
N LEU A 224 5.17 18.58 18.82
CA LEU A 224 5.94 18.69 17.58
C LEU A 224 6.19 17.33 16.91
N LEU A 225 6.27 16.26 17.69
CA LEU A 225 6.41 14.90 17.18
C LEU A 225 5.04 14.34 16.81
N THR A 226 4.91 13.88 15.56
CA THR A 226 3.68 13.23 15.10
C THR A 226 3.54 11.83 15.70
N ALA A 227 2.33 11.25 15.68
CA ALA A 227 2.12 9.86 16.07
C ALA A 227 3.02 8.88 15.29
N SER A 228 3.31 9.16 14.02
CA SER A 228 4.26 8.37 13.22
C SER A 228 5.70 8.51 13.72
N ASN A 229 6.12 9.69 14.18
CA ASN A 229 7.43 9.87 14.80
C ASN A 229 7.56 9.08 16.10
N LEU A 230 6.53 9.13 16.95
CA LEU A 230 6.49 8.37 18.20
C LEU A 230 6.56 6.86 17.94
N ALA A 231 5.83 6.35 16.94
CA ALA A 231 5.89 4.95 16.54
C ALA A 231 7.29 4.54 16.02
N GLN A 232 7.98 5.42 15.27
CA GLN A 232 9.35 5.16 14.83
C GLN A 232 10.33 5.08 16.01
N LEU A 233 10.21 6.00 16.97
CA LEU A 233 11.03 5.99 18.19
C LEU A 233 10.77 4.74 19.02
N ALA A 234 9.51 4.36 19.21
CA ALA A 234 9.10 3.17 19.95
C ALA A 234 9.56 1.83 19.33
N ASN A 235 10.03 1.86 18.08
CA ASN A 235 10.54 0.69 17.37
C ASN A 235 12.05 0.47 17.58
N CYS A 236 12.73 1.24 18.43
CA CYS A 236 14.10 0.92 18.86
C CYS A 236 14.07 -0.24 19.85
N GLU A 237 15.10 -1.11 19.84
CA GLU A 237 15.16 -2.22 20.79
C GLU A 237 15.39 -1.70 22.21
N HIS A 238 16.37 -0.81 22.37
CA HIS A 238 16.78 -0.22 23.64
C HIS A 238 17.03 1.27 23.43
N LEU A 239 16.87 2.08 24.48
CA LEU A 239 17.26 3.47 24.46
C LEU A 239 18.80 3.59 24.37
N PRO A 240 19.36 4.59 23.66
CA PRO A 240 20.80 4.85 23.71
C PRO A 240 21.28 5.03 25.15
N ALA A 241 22.46 4.50 25.47
CA ALA A 241 23.04 4.69 26.79
C ALA A 241 23.51 6.15 26.98
N ASP A 242 23.52 6.63 28.22
CA ASP A 242 23.94 8.01 28.54
C ASP A 242 25.33 8.35 27.97
N GLU A 243 26.27 7.40 27.96
CA GLU A 243 27.61 7.60 27.40
C GLU A 243 27.57 7.81 25.88
N ASP A 244 26.72 7.07 25.16
CA ASP A 244 26.54 7.26 23.71
C ASP A 244 25.95 8.65 23.41
N VAL A 245 25.03 9.13 24.26
CA VAL A 245 24.44 10.46 24.13
C VAL A 245 25.49 11.55 24.44
N LYS A 246 26.31 11.37 25.49
CA LYS A 246 27.41 12.31 25.80
C LYS A 246 28.44 12.39 24.68
N GLU A 247 28.82 11.25 24.12
CA GLU A 247 29.74 11.20 22.97
C GLU A 247 29.12 11.86 21.73
N PHE A 248 27.83 11.62 21.48
CA PHE A 248 27.08 12.30 20.43
C PHE A 248 27.08 13.82 20.59
N ILE A 249 26.82 14.33 21.81
CA ILE A 249 26.87 15.77 22.10
C ILE A 249 28.26 16.32 21.80
N ARG A 250 29.31 15.69 22.33
CA ARG A 250 30.71 16.11 22.16
C ARG A 250 31.09 16.18 20.68
N SER A 251 30.91 15.08 19.96
CA SER A 251 31.26 14.97 18.54
C SER A 251 30.47 15.95 17.66
N THR A 252 29.19 16.18 17.98
CA THR A 252 28.35 17.16 17.26
C THR A 252 28.81 18.59 17.51
N MET A 253 29.22 18.94 18.73
CA MET A 253 29.74 20.29 19.03
C MET A 253 31.13 20.55 18.43
N GLU A 254 31.97 19.52 18.34
CA GLU A 254 33.32 19.56 17.75
C GLU A 254 33.29 19.76 16.21
N GLN A 255 32.19 19.39 15.55
CA GLN A 255 31.98 19.68 14.13
C GLN A 255 31.84 21.20 13.92
N ALA A 256 32.98 21.86 13.74
CA ALA A 256 33.06 23.26 13.33
C ALA A 256 32.53 23.38 11.90
N LEU A 257 31.25 23.74 11.75
CA LEU A 257 30.69 24.07 10.44
C LEU A 257 31.23 25.43 10.01
N PRO A 258 32.02 25.52 8.91
CA PRO A 258 32.51 26.80 8.41
C PRO A 258 31.33 27.71 8.10
N GLY A 259 31.31 28.93 8.68
CA GLY A 259 30.21 29.89 8.47
C GLY A 259 28.96 29.66 9.32
N PHE A 260 29.04 28.96 10.44
CA PHE A 260 27.93 28.86 11.40
C PHE A 260 27.50 30.25 11.90
N SER A 261 26.40 30.77 11.36
CA SER A 261 25.62 31.81 12.03
C SER A 261 24.59 31.11 12.92
N GLY A 262 24.74 31.24 14.24
CA GLY A 262 23.81 30.71 15.24
C GLY A 262 22.47 31.45 15.27
N SER A 263 21.96 31.89 14.12
CA SER A 263 20.71 32.63 14.00
C SER A 263 19.52 31.69 13.77
N LYS A 264 18.34 32.08 14.24
CA LYS A 264 17.10 31.31 14.02
C LYS A 264 16.78 31.16 12.53
N GLU A 265 17.17 32.13 11.71
CA GLU A 265 17.00 32.08 10.26
C GLU A 265 17.87 30.99 9.63
N ALA A 266 19.09 30.76 10.13
CA ALA A 266 19.95 29.68 9.68
C ALA A 266 19.35 28.31 10.02
N PHE A 267 18.82 28.15 11.24
CA PHE A 267 18.07 26.96 11.63
C PHE A 267 16.86 26.72 10.71
N GLY A 268 16.07 27.75 10.43
CA GLY A 268 14.92 27.64 9.52
C GLY A 268 15.31 27.25 8.09
N ARG A 269 16.47 27.69 7.58
CA ARG A 269 17.00 27.25 6.28
C ARG A 269 17.41 25.77 6.32
N ALA A 270 18.10 25.33 7.37
CA ALA A 270 18.50 23.93 7.55
C ALA A 270 17.28 23.01 7.65
N GLN A 271 16.25 23.42 8.40
CA GLN A 271 14.99 22.70 8.52
C GLN A 271 14.31 22.49 7.17
N ARG A 272 14.23 23.54 6.33
CA ARG A 272 13.65 23.41 4.97
C ARG A 272 14.43 22.46 4.07
N ARG A 273 15.76 22.35 4.26
CA ARG A 273 16.63 21.42 3.53
C ARG A 273 16.65 20.01 4.14
N GLY A 274 16.09 19.83 5.34
CA GLY A 274 16.20 18.60 6.11
C GLY A 274 17.62 18.28 6.56
N ASP A 275 18.44 19.31 6.78
CA ASP A 275 19.81 19.18 7.29
C ASP A 275 19.79 19.10 8.82
N TYR A 276 19.34 17.94 9.32
CA TYR A 276 19.17 17.69 10.75
C TYR A 276 20.51 17.70 11.52
N LYS A 277 21.64 17.49 10.85
CA LYS A 277 22.97 17.58 11.48
C LYS A 277 23.31 19.03 11.82
N PHE A 278 23.11 19.96 10.88
CA PHE A 278 23.24 21.40 11.18
C PHE A 278 22.28 21.83 12.30
N MET A 279 21.02 21.36 12.23
CA MET A 279 20.01 21.69 13.23
C MET A 279 20.42 21.22 14.64
N ALA A 280 21.05 20.04 14.76
CA ALA A 280 21.56 19.54 16.04
C ALA A 280 22.68 20.43 16.59
N VAL A 281 23.66 20.83 15.76
CA VAL A 281 24.73 21.76 16.17
C VAL A 281 24.12 23.07 16.71
N TYR A 282 23.12 23.61 16.01
CA TYR A 282 22.40 24.79 16.45
C TYR A 282 21.71 24.57 17.81
N ALA A 283 20.91 23.51 17.93
CA ALA A 283 20.14 23.21 19.14
C ALA A 283 21.03 22.98 20.37
N LEU A 284 22.16 22.30 20.20
CA LEU A 284 23.11 22.00 21.28
C LEU A 284 23.91 23.23 21.73
N ARG A 285 24.08 24.25 20.86
CA ARG A 285 24.76 25.51 21.20
C ARG A 285 23.86 26.53 21.90
N LEU A 286 22.54 26.35 21.86
CA LEU A 286 21.63 27.17 22.66
C LEU A 286 21.86 26.91 24.15
N LYS A 287 21.74 27.96 24.97
CA LYS A 287 21.84 27.81 26.42
C LYS A 287 20.72 26.91 26.94
N ARG A 288 20.98 26.21 28.07
CA ARG A 288 20.02 25.26 28.65
C ARG A 288 18.68 25.90 29.01
N ASP A 289 18.69 27.17 29.41
CA ASP A 289 17.55 28.00 29.78
C ASP A 289 16.87 28.71 28.59
N ASP A 290 17.39 28.57 27.37
CA ASP A 290 16.78 29.14 26.17
C ASP A 290 15.45 28.45 25.87
N GLN A 291 14.35 29.21 25.91
CA GLN A 291 12.99 28.72 25.67
C GLN A 291 12.82 28.04 24.30
N TYR A 292 13.67 28.35 23.32
CA TYR A 292 13.63 27.75 21.99
C TYR A 292 14.40 26.43 21.89
N ARG A 293 15.27 26.10 22.85
CA ARG A 293 16.15 24.92 22.79
C ARG A 293 15.36 23.61 22.67
N GLY A 294 14.35 23.40 23.51
CA GLY A 294 13.51 22.20 23.46
C GLY A 294 12.82 22.04 22.09
N LYS A 295 12.26 23.13 21.55
CA LYS A 295 11.66 23.14 20.22
C LYS A 295 12.68 22.83 19.12
N ALA A 296 13.89 23.38 19.21
CA ALA A 296 14.96 23.09 18.24
C ALA A 296 15.37 21.61 18.27
N ILE A 297 15.47 21.00 19.46
CA ILE A 297 15.77 19.57 19.64
C ILE A 297 14.68 18.70 18.98
N GLU A 298 13.40 18.92 19.30
CA GLU A 298 12.31 18.09 18.78
C GLU A 298 12.14 18.24 17.26
N LEU A 299 12.28 19.45 16.72
CA LEU A 299 12.27 19.67 15.26
C LEU A 299 13.46 18.99 14.56
N THR A 300 14.61 18.92 15.23
CA THR A 300 15.79 18.21 14.73
C THR A 300 15.54 16.70 14.70
N ALA A 301 14.99 16.14 15.78
CA ALA A 301 14.63 14.73 15.87
C ALA A 301 13.61 14.35 14.79
N ALA A 302 12.57 15.15 14.60
CA ALA A 302 11.57 14.93 13.55
C ALA A 302 12.21 14.93 12.14
N ALA A 303 13.18 15.81 11.89
CA ALA A 303 13.90 15.86 10.62
C ALA A 303 14.82 14.63 10.41
N ALA A 304 15.46 14.12 11.47
CA ALA A 304 16.25 12.89 11.43
C ALA A 304 15.37 11.64 11.17
N LEU A 305 14.22 11.53 11.85
CA LEU A 305 13.25 10.46 11.64
C LEU A 305 12.72 10.43 10.20
N LYS A 306 12.46 11.60 9.61
CA LYS A 306 12.07 11.70 8.19
C LYS A 306 13.12 11.13 7.23
N ARG A 307 14.38 11.03 7.66
CA ARG A 307 15.50 10.45 6.91
C ARG A 307 15.79 8.99 7.30
N GLY A 308 15.02 8.42 8.22
CA GLY A 308 15.20 7.06 8.74
C GLY A 308 16.29 6.94 9.82
N ASP A 309 16.86 8.05 10.30
CA ASP A 309 17.97 8.07 11.26
C ASP A 309 17.44 8.10 12.70
N THR A 310 16.93 6.95 13.14
CA THR A 310 16.23 6.80 14.44
C THR A 310 17.21 6.89 15.62
N ASP A 311 18.43 6.39 15.46
CA ASP A 311 19.49 6.48 16.49
C ASP A 311 19.87 7.94 16.76
N PHE A 312 20.09 8.74 15.71
CA PHE A 312 20.34 10.17 15.84
C PHE A 312 19.17 10.88 16.52
N ALA A 313 17.93 10.55 16.14
CA ALA A 313 16.72 11.15 16.71
C ALA A 313 16.62 10.86 18.22
N TRP A 314 16.91 9.63 18.65
CA TRP A 314 16.95 9.30 20.07
C TRP A 314 18.04 10.07 20.81
N LYS A 315 19.26 10.08 20.28
CA LYS A 315 20.40 10.77 20.91
C LYS A 315 20.12 12.26 21.09
N ILE A 316 19.62 12.96 20.06
CA ILE A 316 19.32 14.39 20.18
C ILE A 316 18.16 14.68 21.15
N LEU A 317 17.15 13.81 21.25
CA LEU A 317 16.04 13.96 22.21
C LEU A 317 16.53 13.79 23.65
N LEU A 318 17.38 12.79 23.90
CA LEU A 318 17.92 12.51 25.23
C LEU A 318 18.92 13.57 25.73
N CYS A 319 19.49 14.40 24.85
CA CYS A 319 20.27 15.57 25.24
C CYS A 319 19.52 16.60 26.10
N ARG A 320 18.18 16.48 26.21
CA ARG A 320 17.37 17.32 27.10
C ARG A 320 17.57 16.94 28.58
N GLU A 321 17.86 15.68 28.85
CA GLU A 321 18.00 15.12 30.20
C GLU A 321 19.45 15.17 30.72
N ILE A 322 20.44 15.39 29.83
CA ILE A 322 21.89 15.42 30.13
C ILE A 322 22.44 16.85 30.11
#